data_AF-A0A6N7ZPH2-F1
#
_entry.id   AF-A0A6N7ZPH2-F1
#
_cell.length_a   1.000
_cell.length_b   1.000
_cell.length_c   1.000
_cell.angle_alpha   90.00
_cell.angle_beta   90.00
_cell.angle_gamma   90.00
#
_symmetry.space_group_name_H-M   'P 1'
#
loop_
_entity.id
_entity.type
_entity.pdbx_description
1 polymer ?
#
loop_
_entity_poly.entity_id
_entity_poly.type
_entity_poly.pdbx_seq_one_letter_code
_entity_poly.pdbx_strand_id
1 'polypeptide(L)'
;PILQGGEDVKNETRISALAALRGAEYRCPACRGLLILKKGRRVVHHFAHKPPTNCTWAKGETQAHLRAKTELAQSFTGRGIRAEVEFVVETLTGDRRADVMAWKPNGFQVAFELQHTPISVNEIEARAFSYA
;
A
#
# COMPACT_ATOMS: atom_id res chain seq x y z
N PRO A 1 1.92 10.54 8.71
CA PRO A 1 1.32 9.51 7.85
C PRO A 1 2.33 8.89 6.89
N ILE A 2 2.41 7.57 6.85
CA ILE A 2 3.39 6.85 6.06
C ILE A 2 2.64 5.97 5.06
N LEU A 3 3.02 6.04 3.78
CA LEU A 3 2.51 5.20 2.69
C LEU A 3 3.69 4.55 1.96
N GLN A 4 3.49 3.34 1.48
CA GLN A 4 4.47 2.58 0.71
C GLN A 4 4.17 2.61 -0.79
N GLY A 5 2.94 2.94 -1.18
CA GLY A 5 2.51 3.15 -2.55
C GLY A 5 2.10 4.61 -2.84
N GLY A 6 2.26 5.02 -4.08
CA GLY A 6 1.76 6.28 -4.63
C GLY A 6 1.52 6.17 -6.13
N GLU A 7 1.09 7.26 -6.74
CA GLU A 7 0.97 7.38 -8.20
C GLU A 7 1.99 8.41 -8.70
N ASP A 8 2.77 8.03 -9.71
CA ASP A 8 3.65 8.96 -10.42
C ASP A 8 2.81 9.86 -11.33
N VAL A 9 2.87 11.18 -11.10
CA VAL A 9 2.07 12.16 -11.84
C VAL A 9 2.42 12.18 -13.32
N LYS A 10 3.67 11.89 -13.69
CA LYS A 10 4.10 11.93 -15.10
C LYS A 10 3.66 10.71 -15.90
N ASN A 11 3.71 9.55 -15.26
CA ASN A 11 3.47 8.28 -15.92
C ASN A 11 2.03 7.77 -15.70
N GLU A 12 1.27 8.40 -14.79
CA GLU A 12 -0.07 7.99 -14.37
C GLU A 12 -0.13 6.52 -13.90
N THR A 13 0.99 6.02 -13.38
CA THR A 13 1.15 4.65 -12.94
C THR A 13 1.41 4.56 -11.43
N ARG A 14 0.93 3.48 -10.82
CA ARG A 14 1.31 3.08 -9.47
C ARG A 14 2.82 2.89 -9.36
N ILE A 15 3.38 3.36 -8.25
CA ILE A 15 4.81 3.22 -7.93
C ILE A 15 5.00 3.00 -6.44
N SER A 16 5.92 2.08 -6.09
CA SER A 16 6.33 1.89 -4.70
C SER A 16 7.33 2.97 -4.29
N ALA A 17 7.35 3.35 -3.02
CA ALA A 17 8.35 4.28 -2.49
C ALA A 17 9.78 3.77 -2.66
N LEU A 18 9.96 2.45 -2.73
CA LEU A 18 11.23 1.80 -3.04
C LEU A 18 11.69 2.10 -4.48
N ALA A 19 10.79 2.04 -5.46
CA ALA A 19 11.11 2.34 -6.87
C ALA A 19 11.11 3.85 -7.19
N ALA A 20 10.40 4.65 -6.39
CA ALA A 20 10.23 6.08 -6.60
C ALA A 20 11.56 6.86 -6.64
N LEU A 21 11.63 7.82 -7.56
CA LEU A 21 12.75 8.73 -7.77
C LEU A 21 12.55 10.06 -7.03
N ARG A 22 13.66 10.63 -6.54
CA ARG A 22 13.65 11.99 -5.96
C ARG A 22 13.41 13.03 -7.06
N GLY A 23 12.72 14.12 -6.71
CA GLY A 23 12.45 15.24 -7.63
C GLY A 23 11.26 15.03 -8.57
N ALA A 24 10.64 13.85 -8.58
CA ALA A 24 9.35 13.62 -9.22
C ALA A 24 8.19 13.94 -8.27
N GLU A 25 7.02 14.19 -8.84
CA GLU A 25 5.79 14.45 -8.11
C GLU A 25 4.96 13.17 -7.99
N TYR A 26 4.40 12.95 -6.80
CA TYR A 26 3.59 11.78 -6.49
C TYR A 26 2.27 12.18 -5.84
N ARG A 27 1.23 11.38 -6.08
CA ARG A 27 -0.10 11.57 -5.49
C ARG A 27 -0.57 10.34 -4.74
N CYS A 28 -1.42 10.58 -3.74
CA CYS A 28 -2.13 9.55 -3.01
C CYS A 28 -3.20 8.94 -3.92
N PRO A 29 -3.25 7.61 -4.08
CA PRO A 29 -4.29 6.97 -4.90
C PRO A 29 -5.71 7.26 -4.42
N ALA A 30 -5.91 7.39 -3.10
CA ALA A 30 -7.23 7.60 -2.51
C ALA A 30 -7.71 9.06 -2.60
N CYS A 31 -6.89 10.03 -2.18
CA CYS A 31 -7.32 11.43 -2.11
C CYS A 31 -6.76 12.32 -3.23
N ARG A 32 -5.92 11.78 -4.11
CA ARG A 32 -5.14 12.50 -5.15
C ARG A 32 -4.26 13.65 -4.62
N GLY A 33 -4.14 13.79 -3.31
CA GLY A 33 -3.31 14.79 -2.65
C GLY A 33 -1.82 14.55 -2.86
N LEU A 34 -1.02 15.62 -2.85
CA LEU A 34 0.43 15.55 -3.05
C LEU A 34 1.14 14.79 -1.92
N LEU A 35 2.07 13.94 -2.33
CA LEU A 35 2.92 13.13 -1.47
C LEU A 35 4.37 13.63 -1.50
N ILE A 36 5.04 13.48 -0.35
CA ILE A 36 6.46 13.76 -0.17
C ILE A 36 7.19 12.43 -0.08
N LEU A 37 8.10 12.16 -1.00
CA LEU A 37 8.98 10.99 -0.93
C LEU A 37 10.05 11.17 0.15
N LYS A 38 10.02 10.32 1.17
CA LYS A 38 11.04 10.17 2.21
C LYS A 38 11.89 8.95 1.89
N LYS A 39 13.05 9.18 1.27
CA LYS A 39 13.95 8.12 0.77
C LYS A 39 15.40 8.41 1.17
N GLY A 40 16.10 7.47 1.79
CA GLY A 40 17.48 7.66 2.26
C GLY A 40 18.06 6.41 2.94
N ARG A 41 19.33 6.48 3.38
CA ARG A 41 20.05 5.33 3.98
C ARG A 41 19.60 4.97 5.41
N ARG A 42 19.02 5.92 6.14
CA ARG A 42 18.61 5.75 7.55
C ARG A 42 17.09 5.71 7.75
N VAL A 43 16.31 5.66 6.68
CA VAL A 43 14.84 5.71 6.72
C VAL A 43 14.28 4.60 5.85
N VAL A 44 13.23 3.94 6.31
CA VAL A 44 12.39 3.10 5.43
C VAL A 44 11.81 4.01 4.36
N HIS A 45 11.94 3.63 3.09
CA HIS A 45 11.45 4.47 2.00
C HIS A 45 9.94 4.50 2.03
N HIS A 46 9.39 5.70 2.08
CA HIS A 46 7.95 5.89 2.13
C HIS A 46 7.53 7.24 1.57
N PHE A 47 6.25 7.37 1.27
CA PHE A 47 5.59 8.63 1.02
C PHE A 47 4.91 9.14 2.29
N ALA A 48 4.85 10.46 2.42
CA ALA A 48 4.07 11.12 3.46
C ALA A 48 3.18 12.19 2.83
N HIS A 49 1.92 12.28 3.28
CA HIS A 49 1.08 13.42 2.93
C HIS A 49 1.69 14.71 3.44
N LYS A 50 1.59 15.79 2.66
CA LYS A 50 1.88 17.15 3.13
C LYS A 50 0.76 17.59 4.09
N PRO A 51 1.04 17.92 5.36
CA PRO A 51 0.02 18.43 6.27
C PRO A 51 -0.46 19.84 5.85
N PRO A 52 -1.71 20.22 6.22
CA PRO A 52 -2.73 19.39 6.84
C PRO A 52 -3.39 18.44 5.84
N THR A 53 -3.87 17.29 6.31
CA THR A 53 -4.68 16.36 5.50
C THR A 53 -5.71 15.66 6.37
N ASN A 54 -6.90 15.43 5.81
CA ASN A 54 -7.97 14.64 6.42
C ASN A 54 -8.12 13.26 5.75
N CYS A 55 -7.18 12.87 4.88
CA CYS A 55 -7.23 11.59 4.19
C CYS A 55 -7.17 10.44 5.20
N THR A 56 -8.03 9.44 5.07
CA THR A 56 -8.05 8.27 5.95
C THR A 56 -6.77 7.45 5.85
N TRP A 57 -6.13 7.45 4.68
CA TRP A 57 -4.80 6.87 4.45
C TRP A 57 -3.68 7.66 5.15
N ALA A 58 -4.00 8.85 5.67
CA ALA A 58 -3.07 9.62 6.48
C ALA A 58 -2.97 9.09 7.94
N LYS A 59 -3.68 8.02 8.31
CA LYS A 59 -3.47 7.35 9.59
C LYS A 59 -2.09 6.66 9.61
N GLY A 60 -1.43 6.68 10.76
CA GLY A 60 -0.09 6.12 10.92
C GLY A 60 -0.11 4.63 11.20
N GLU A 61 0.80 3.89 10.56
CA GLU A 61 1.09 2.48 10.85
C GLU A 61 2.42 2.37 11.61
N THR A 62 2.62 1.24 12.29
CA THR A 62 3.90 0.97 12.97
C THR A 62 5.00 0.66 11.95
N GLN A 63 6.26 0.89 12.33
CA GLN A 63 7.39 0.49 11.47
C GLN A 63 7.39 -1.00 11.15
N ALA A 64 6.94 -1.84 12.09
CA ALA A 64 6.90 -3.28 11.90
C ALA A 64 5.86 -3.68 10.84
N HIS A 65 4.67 -3.08 10.86
CA HIS A 65 3.65 -3.32 9.84
C HIS A 65 4.09 -2.87 8.44
N LEU A 66 4.75 -1.71 8.35
CA LEU A 66 5.37 -1.24 7.11
C LEU A 66 6.44 -2.22 6.59
N ARG A 67 7.34 -2.70 7.45
CA ARG A 67 8.36 -3.67 7.05
C ARG A 67 7.72 -4.97 6.56
N ALA A 68 6.75 -5.51 7.29
CA ALA A 68 6.05 -6.74 6.94
C ALA A 68 5.40 -6.67 5.55
N LYS A 69 4.72 -5.56 5.22
CA LYS A 69 4.16 -5.32 3.87
C LYS A 69 5.23 -5.35 2.78
N THR A 70 6.34 -4.65 3.00
CA THR A 70 7.44 -4.57 2.02
C THR A 70 8.10 -5.94 1.83
N GLU A 71 8.41 -6.65 2.92
CA GLU A 71 9.04 -7.98 2.86
C GLU A 71 8.13 -9.00 2.17
N LEU A 72 6.83 -8.96 2.44
CA LEU A 72 5.85 -9.84 1.79
C LEU A 72 5.78 -9.57 0.27
N ALA A 73 5.65 -8.32 -0.14
CA ALA A 73 5.63 -7.94 -1.56
C ALA A 73 6.95 -8.28 -2.28
N GLN A 74 8.10 -8.08 -1.62
CA GLN A 74 9.41 -8.46 -2.14
C GLN A 74 9.56 -9.98 -2.29
N SER A 75 9.05 -10.77 -1.33
CA SER A 75 9.05 -12.23 -1.40
C SER A 75 8.28 -12.74 -2.61
N PHE A 76 7.12 -12.15 -2.92
CA PHE A 76 6.35 -12.48 -4.12
C PHE A 76 7.09 -12.08 -5.41
N THR A 77 7.53 -10.82 -5.50
CA THR A 77 8.20 -10.30 -6.70
C THR A 77 9.52 -11.01 -6.99
N GLY A 78 10.28 -11.39 -5.96
CA GLY A 78 11.48 -12.22 -6.09
C GLY A 78 11.23 -13.63 -6.65
N ARG A 79 9.98 -14.10 -6.62
CA ARG A 79 9.53 -15.36 -7.23
C ARG A 79 8.83 -15.16 -8.58
N GLY A 80 8.88 -13.95 -9.15
CA GLY A 80 8.18 -13.61 -10.38
C GLY A 80 6.66 -13.45 -10.22
N ILE A 81 6.15 -13.39 -8.99
CA ILE A 81 4.73 -13.13 -8.72
C ILE A 81 4.55 -11.62 -8.59
N ARG A 82 3.69 -11.03 -9.43
CA ARG A 82 3.35 -9.61 -9.30
C ARG A 82 2.73 -9.38 -7.92
N ALA A 83 3.22 -8.39 -7.19
CA ALA A 83 2.65 -7.95 -5.94
C ALA A 83 2.81 -6.44 -5.76
N GLU A 84 1.82 -5.82 -5.11
CA GLU A 84 1.76 -4.39 -4.86
C GLU A 84 1.30 -4.13 -3.42
N VAL A 85 1.98 -3.20 -2.73
CA VAL A 85 1.58 -2.74 -1.41
C VAL A 85 0.49 -1.68 -1.52
N GLU A 86 -0.42 -1.63 -0.55
CA GLU A 86 -1.43 -0.57 -0.42
C GLU A 86 -2.32 -0.43 -1.67
N PHE A 87 -2.76 -1.58 -2.18
CA PHE A 87 -3.47 -1.67 -3.44
C PHE A 87 -4.94 -1.30 -3.27
N VAL A 88 -5.42 -0.32 -4.02
CA VAL A 88 -6.86 0.01 -4.11
C VAL A 88 -7.57 -1.07 -4.93
N VAL A 89 -8.56 -1.73 -4.34
CA VAL A 89 -9.37 -2.75 -5.03
C VAL A 89 -10.66 -2.10 -5.55
N GLU A 90 -10.67 -1.77 -6.84
CA GLU A 90 -11.75 -1.00 -7.49
C GLU A 90 -13.06 -1.78 -7.71
N THR A 91 -13.01 -3.11 -7.71
CA THR A 91 -14.17 -3.96 -8.03
C THR A 91 -15.21 -4.06 -6.91
N LEU A 92 -15.00 -3.35 -5.80
CA LEU A 92 -15.81 -3.43 -4.60
C LEU A 92 -16.39 -2.04 -4.28
N THR A 93 -17.62 -2.00 -3.79
CA THR A 93 -18.22 -0.75 -3.33
C THR A 93 -17.48 -0.22 -2.09
N GLY A 94 -16.66 0.82 -2.27
CA GLY A 94 -15.97 1.55 -1.20
C GLY A 94 -14.44 1.66 -1.38
N ASP A 95 -13.81 2.55 -0.59
CA ASP A 95 -12.35 2.70 -0.51
C ASP A 95 -11.73 1.48 0.20
N ARG A 96 -11.45 0.39 -0.54
CA ARG A 96 -10.76 -0.80 0.00
C ARG A 96 -9.30 -0.81 -0.43
N ARG A 97 -8.43 -0.88 0.56
CA ARG A 97 -6.97 -0.87 0.43
C ARG A 97 -6.43 -2.16 1.02
N ALA A 98 -5.99 -3.07 0.18
CA ALA A 98 -5.26 -4.25 0.63
C ALA A 98 -3.86 -3.82 1.11
N ASP A 99 -3.39 -4.38 2.22
CA ASP A 99 -2.02 -4.16 2.68
C ASP A 99 -1.02 -4.63 1.62
N VAL A 100 -1.25 -5.83 1.06
CA VAL A 100 -0.54 -6.35 -0.12
C VAL A 100 -1.54 -7.08 -1.03
N MET A 101 -1.51 -6.77 -2.32
CA MET A 101 -2.23 -7.50 -3.36
C MET A 101 -1.24 -8.30 -4.20
N ALA A 102 -1.54 -9.57 -4.49
CA ALA A 102 -0.71 -10.42 -5.35
C ALA A 102 -1.53 -11.07 -6.46
N TRP A 103 -0.92 -11.24 -7.63
CA TRP A 103 -1.52 -11.87 -8.80
C TRP A 103 -0.76 -13.14 -9.14
N LYS A 104 -1.45 -14.28 -9.07
CA LYS A 104 -0.94 -15.54 -9.60
C LYS A 104 -0.84 -15.46 -11.14
N PRO A 105 0.05 -16.25 -11.77
CA PRO A 105 0.17 -16.29 -13.22
C PRO A 105 -1.12 -16.61 -13.98
N ASN A 106 -2.05 -17.34 -13.34
CA ASN A 106 -3.35 -17.68 -13.90
C ASN A 106 -4.40 -16.55 -13.76
N GLY A 107 -4.00 -15.35 -13.33
CA GLY A 107 -4.90 -14.20 -13.14
C GLY A 107 -5.63 -14.17 -11.80
N PHE A 108 -5.50 -15.20 -10.96
CA PHE A 108 -6.13 -15.21 -9.63
C PHE A 108 -5.49 -14.19 -8.69
N GLN A 109 -6.34 -13.43 -8.02
CA GLN A 109 -5.96 -12.31 -7.16
C GLN A 109 -6.09 -12.70 -5.69
N VAL A 110 -5.11 -12.31 -4.86
CA VAL A 110 -5.12 -12.53 -3.41
C VAL A 110 -4.78 -11.23 -2.69
N ALA A 111 -5.72 -10.75 -1.87
CA ALA A 111 -5.49 -9.68 -0.91
C ALA A 111 -4.95 -10.26 0.40
N PHE A 112 -3.86 -9.69 0.90
CA PHE A 112 -3.28 -9.99 2.20
C PHE A 112 -3.51 -8.81 3.13
N GLU A 113 -4.02 -9.10 4.33
CA GLU A 113 -4.23 -8.15 5.43
C GLU A 113 -3.30 -8.51 6.59
N LEU A 114 -2.43 -7.60 6.99
CA LEU A 114 -1.43 -7.85 8.03
C LEU A 114 -1.90 -7.28 9.36
N GLN A 115 -2.00 -8.12 10.39
CA GLN A 115 -2.46 -7.70 11.72
C GLN A 115 -1.33 -7.80 12.73
N HIS A 116 -1.23 -6.76 13.57
CA HIS A 116 -0.26 -6.67 14.67
C HIS A 116 -0.89 -6.95 16.04
N THR A 117 -2.21 -7.03 16.11
CA THR A 117 -2.98 -7.33 17.33
C THR A 117 -3.95 -8.48 17.05
N PRO A 118 -4.24 -9.32 18.06
CA PRO A 118 -5.33 -10.29 17.95
C PRO A 118 -6.63 -9.57 17.60
N ILE A 119 -7.38 -10.13 16.64
CA ILE A 119 -8.73 -9.68 16.28
C ILE A 119 -9.66 -10.89 16.37
N SER A 120 -10.94 -10.63 16.65
CA SER A 120 -11.95 -11.69 16.72
C SER A 120 -12.19 -12.35 15.36
N VAL A 121 -12.70 -13.58 15.36
CA VAL A 121 -13.09 -14.28 14.11
C VAL A 121 -14.10 -13.46 13.31
N ASN A 122 -15.06 -12.82 13.97
CA ASN A 122 -16.05 -11.95 13.32
C ASN A 122 -15.40 -10.75 12.61
N GLU A 123 -14.34 -10.16 13.20
CA GLU A 123 -13.59 -9.07 12.55
C GLU A 123 -12.74 -9.56 11.38
N ILE A 124 -12.22 -10.79 11.45
CA ILE A 124 -11.53 -11.45 10.32
C ILE A 124 -12.52 -11.66 9.17
N GLU A 125 -13.69 -12.23 9.46
CA GLU A 125 -14.74 -12.48 8.46
C GLU A 125 -15.24 -11.19 7.82
N ALA A 126 -15.50 -10.15 8.62
CA ALA A 126 -15.93 -8.86 8.09
C ALA A 126 -14.91 -8.25 7.13
N ARG A 127 -13.60 -8.41 7.40
CA ARG A 127 -12.52 -7.94 6.52
C ARG A 127 -12.34 -8.81 5.29
N ALA A 128 -12.48 -10.13 5.42
CA ALA A 128 -12.35 -11.06 4.30
C ALA A 128 -13.54 -11.00 3.33
N PHE A 129 -14.77 -10.92 3.85
CA PHE A 129 -15.99 -10.71 3.06
C PHE A 129 -15.95 -9.40 2.29
N SER A 130 -15.17 -8.44 2.81
CA SER A 130 -14.88 -7.20 2.13
C SER A 130 -14.07 -7.37 0.84
N TYR A 131 -13.62 -8.57 0.47
CA TYR A 131 -12.90 -8.83 -0.77
C TYR A 131 -13.57 -9.89 -1.68
N ALA A 132 -14.76 -10.37 -1.30
CA ALA A 132 -15.60 -11.27 -2.08
C ALA A 132 -16.68 -10.49 -2.84
#